data_AF-A0A3B9PBB8-F1
#
_entry.id   AF-A0A3B9PBB8-F1
#
_cell.length_a   1.000
_cell.length_b   1.000
_cell.length_c   1.000
_cell.angle_alpha   90.00
_cell.angle_beta   90.00
_cell.angle_gamma   90.00
#
_symmetry.space_group_name_H-M   'P 1'
#
loop_
_entity.id
_entity.type
_entity.pdbx_description
1 polymer ?
#
loop_
_entity_poly.entity_id
_entity_poly.type
_entity_poly.pdbx_seq_one_letter_code
_entity_poly.pdbx_strand_id
1 'polypeptide(L)'
;MSDVTDVKEYAWEMPLDKKPNRKTKPMRVTPKFLWDMLPGMLRIRRCARKQRRQGLKPLFDLAMGDFKVTPDKGVPLGGLGCGSISRGCYGDFNRWALKPGDYSYRIVAEDQFSLRVGRDGTKPQAIVLNPN
;
A
#
# COMPACT_ATOMS: atom_id res chain seq x y z
N MET A 1 5.80 18.21 26.06
CA MET A 1 5.61 16.80 25.67
C MET A 1 4.11 16.56 25.66
N SER A 2 3.47 16.44 24.50
CA SER A 2 2.07 16.02 24.43
C SER A 2 1.96 14.61 25.01
N ASP A 3 1.00 14.41 25.91
CA ASP A 3 0.77 13.12 26.56
C ASP A 3 0.42 12.07 25.50
N VAL A 4 1.04 10.89 25.55
CA VAL A 4 0.91 9.85 24.49
C VAL A 4 -0.55 9.40 24.31
N THR A 5 -1.38 9.65 25.31
CA THR A 5 -2.83 9.47 25.36
C THR A 5 -3.61 10.38 24.41
N ASP A 6 -3.19 11.62 24.18
CA ASP A 6 -3.92 12.61 23.37
C ASP A 6 -3.91 12.24 21.86
N VAL A 7 -2.80 11.67 21.39
CA VAL A 7 -2.66 11.18 20.01
C VAL A 7 -3.57 9.98 19.72
N LYS A 8 -3.92 9.20 20.75
CA LYS A 8 -4.74 8.00 20.56
C LYS A 8 -6.22 8.30 20.32
N GLU A 9 -6.76 9.38 20.89
CA GLU A 9 -8.20 9.70 20.78
C GLU A 9 -8.65 9.89 19.32
N TYR A 10 -7.81 10.50 18.49
CA TYR A 10 -8.11 10.80 17.09
C TYR A 10 -7.45 9.83 16.10
N ALA A 11 -6.64 8.88 16.59
CA ALA A 11 -5.95 7.95 15.72
C ALA A 11 -6.93 6.95 15.09
N TRP A 12 -6.67 6.59 13.84
CA TRP A 12 -7.32 5.42 13.28
C TRP A 12 -6.77 4.16 13.95
N GLU A 13 -7.66 3.37 14.55
CA GLU A 13 -7.30 2.14 15.25
C GLU A 13 -7.82 0.90 14.52
N MET A 14 -6.99 -0.12 14.46
CA MET A 14 -7.40 -1.45 14.04
C MET A 14 -6.55 -2.51 14.73
N PRO A 15 -7.15 -3.58 15.29
CA PRO A 15 -6.40 -4.71 15.80
C PRO A 15 -5.58 -5.38 14.70
N LEU A 16 -4.36 -5.79 15.02
CA LEU A 16 -3.46 -6.48 14.09
C LEU A 16 -4.12 -7.72 13.46
N ASP A 17 -4.85 -8.52 14.23
CA ASP A 17 -5.41 -9.79 13.76
C ASP A 17 -6.72 -9.62 12.96
N LYS A 18 -7.30 -8.41 12.94
CA LYS A 18 -8.63 -8.19 12.35
C LYS A 18 -8.52 -7.84 10.87
N LYS A 19 -9.18 -8.63 10.03
CA LYS A 19 -9.31 -8.30 8.60
C LYS A 19 -10.14 -7.02 8.40
N PRO A 20 -9.69 -6.07 7.57
CA PRO A 20 -10.45 -4.87 7.25
C PRO A 20 -11.78 -5.24 6.60
N ASN A 21 -12.89 -4.71 7.11
CA ASN A 21 -14.23 -4.97 6.60
C ASN A 21 -14.54 -4.18 5.28
N ARG A 22 -13.55 -3.52 4.69
CA ARG A 22 -13.77 -2.70 3.49
C ARG A 22 -13.69 -3.55 2.23
N LYS A 23 -14.85 -3.96 1.71
CA LYS A 23 -14.93 -4.55 0.36
C LYS A 23 -14.63 -3.47 -0.69
N THR A 24 -13.72 -3.77 -1.61
CA THR A 24 -13.47 -2.92 -2.78
C THR A 24 -14.72 -2.87 -3.63
N LYS A 25 -15.33 -1.69 -3.78
CA LYS A 25 -16.41 -1.46 -4.72
C LYS A 25 -15.81 -0.87 -5.99
N PRO A 26 -15.59 -1.66 -7.06
CA PRO A 26 -15.14 -1.08 -8.32
C PRO A 26 -16.20 -0.10 -8.84
N MET A 27 -15.74 0.89 -9.60
CA MET A 27 -16.63 1.83 -10.28
C MET A 27 -17.56 1.05 -11.22
N ARG A 28 -18.86 1.36 -11.19
CA ARG A 28 -19.81 0.77 -12.14
C ARG A 28 -19.60 1.41 -13.51
N VAL A 29 -19.15 0.61 -14.47
CA VAL A 29 -18.93 1.05 -15.85
C VAL A 29 -20.24 0.92 -16.62
N THR A 30 -20.85 2.06 -16.98
CA THR A 30 -22.03 2.11 -17.86
C THR A 30 -21.64 2.36 -19.32
N PRO A 31 -22.42 1.89 -20.32
CA PRO A 31 -22.11 2.13 -21.73
C PRO A 31 -21.99 3.61 -22.10
N LYS A 32 -22.85 4.46 -21.52
CA LYS A 32 -22.77 5.92 -21.70
C LYS A 32 -21.44 6.48 -21.19
N PHE A 33 -21.03 6.07 -19.99
CA PHE A 33 -19.75 6.47 -19.42
C PHE A 33 -18.55 6.01 -20.28
N LEU A 34 -18.61 4.80 -20.84
CA LEU A 34 -17.58 4.32 -21.78
C LEU A 34 -17.47 5.19 -23.03
N TRP A 35 -18.61 5.62 -23.58
CA TRP A 35 -18.63 6.51 -24.74
C TRP A 35 -18.03 7.88 -24.43
N ASP A 36 -18.44 8.48 -23.30
CA ASP A 36 -17.94 9.77 -22.84
C ASP A 36 -16.43 9.71 -22.52
N MET A 37 -15.94 8.58 -22.03
CA MET A 37 -14.52 8.36 -21.72
C MET A 37 -13.67 7.97 -22.94
N LEU A 38 -14.27 7.55 -24.06
CA LEU A 38 -13.56 7.00 -25.21
C LEU A 38 -12.49 7.96 -25.78
N PRO A 39 -12.75 9.27 -25.98
CA PRO A 39 -11.74 10.20 -26.48
C PRO A 39 -10.54 10.33 -25.52
N GLY A 40 -10.83 10.35 -24.21
CA GLY A 40 -9.82 10.40 -23.14
C GLY A 40 -8.96 9.14 -23.12
N MET A 41 -9.59 7.96 -23.19
CA MET A 41 -8.89 6.68 -23.25
C MET A 41 -7.97 6.57 -24.47
N LEU A 42 -8.43 7.02 -25.64
CA LEU A 42 -7.61 7.04 -26.86
C LEU A 42 -6.41 7.97 -26.70
N ARG A 43 -6.60 9.15 -26.10
CA ARG A 43 -5.51 10.10 -25.81
C ARG A 43 -4.49 9.49 -24.85
N ILE A 44 -4.94 8.92 -23.74
CA ILE A 44 -4.08 8.25 -22.74
C ILE A 44 -3.30 7.11 -23.39
N ARG A 45 -3.96 6.28 -24.22
CA ARG A 45 -3.31 5.18 -24.95
C ARG A 45 -2.26 5.68 -25.94
N ARG A 46 -2.51 6.78 -26.66
CA ARG A 46 -1.51 7.41 -27.55
C ARG A 46 -0.31 7.95 -26.77
N CYS A 47 -0.56 8.65 -25.66
CA CYS A 47 0.48 9.15 -24.76
C CYS A 47 1.32 8.02 -24.17
N ALA A 48 0.68 6.95 -23.67
CA ALA A 48 1.35 5.79 -23.11
C ALA A 48 2.22 5.08 -24.15
N ARG A 49 1.73 4.92 -25.39
CA ARG A 49 2.54 4.37 -26.49
C ARG A 49 3.75 5.24 -26.81
N LYS A 50 3.59 6.56 -26.85
CA LYS A 50 4.71 7.49 -27.09
C LYS A 50 5.78 7.36 -26.00
N GLN A 51 5.38 7.31 -24.73
CA GLN A 51 6.28 7.13 -23.59
C GLN A 51 6.99 5.77 -23.63
N ARG A 52 6.26 4.68 -23.91
CA ARG A 52 6.86 3.34 -24.06
C ARG A 52 7.88 3.27 -25.19
N ARG A 53 7.64 3.95 -26.32
CA ARG A 53 8.62 4.06 -27.43
C ARG A 53 9.90 4.79 -27.02
N GLN A 54 9.83 5.66 -26.01
CA GLN A 54 10.98 6.36 -25.44
C GLN A 54 11.63 5.56 -24.29
N GLY A 55 11.20 4.33 -24.02
CA GLY A 55 11.67 3.52 -22.89
C GLY A 55 11.15 3.97 -21.52
N LEU A 56 10.19 4.91 -21.48
CA LEU A 56 9.61 5.43 -20.25
C LEU A 56 8.37 4.61 -19.85
N LYS A 57 8.22 4.37 -18.54
CA LYS A 57 6.97 3.80 -18.00
C LYS A 57 5.89 4.88 -17.96
N PRO A 58 4.67 4.62 -18.49
CA PRO A 58 3.59 5.59 -18.42
C PRO A 58 3.11 5.80 -16.99
N LEU A 59 2.99 7.06 -16.56
CA LEU A 59 2.53 7.43 -15.21
C LEU A 59 1.11 6.91 -14.90
N PHE A 60 0.23 6.94 -15.90
CA PHE A 60 -1.14 6.45 -15.80
C PHE A 60 -1.34 5.28 -16.75
N ASP A 61 -0.97 4.08 -16.30
CA ASP A 61 -1.34 2.86 -17.00
C ASP A 61 -2.72 2.37 -16.53
N LEU A 62 -3.77 3.11 -16.90
CA LEU A 62 -5.16 2.77 -16.56
C LEU A 62 -5.60 1.39 -17.08
N ALA A 63 -4.86 0.82 -18.03
CA ALA A 63 -5.20 -0.44 -18.69
C ALA A 63 -4.30 -1.61 -18.27
N MET A 64 -3.04 -1.37 -17.86
CA MET A 64 -2.06 -2.42 -17.57
C MET A 64 -1.35 -2.25 -16.21
N GLY A 65 -1.73 -1.29 -15.39
CA GLY A 65 -1.12 -1.08 -14.07
C GLY A 65 -1.67 -2.04 -13.02
N ASP A 66 -0.79 -2.81 -12.37
CA ASP A 66 -1.13 -3.69 -11.24
C ASP A 66 -1.22 -2.88 -9.93
N PHE A 67 -2.21 -1.99 -9.86
CA PHE A 67 -2.51 -1.21 -8.65
C PHE A 67 -3.53 -1.97 -7.81
N LYS A 68 -3.09 -3.04 -7.15
CA LYS A 68 -3.96 -3.82 -6.27
C LYS A 68 -4.44 -2.95 -5.10
N VAL A 69 -5.69 -2.52 -5.15
CA VAL A 69 -6.34 -1.76 -4.08
C VAL A 69 -6.80 -2.75 -3.02
N THR A 70 -5.99 -2.96 -1.99
CA THR A 70 -6.37 -3.76 -0.81
C THR A 70 -6.41 -2.87 0.43
N PRO A 71 -7.36 -3.11 1.36
CA PRO A 71 -7.55 -2.28 2.56
C PRO A 71 -6.57 -2.63 3.69
N ASP A 72 -5.40 -3.18 3.37
CA ASP A 72 -4.35 -3.67 4.28
C ASP A 72 -3.19 -2.67 4.46
N LYS A 73 -3.36 -1.43 3.97
CA LYS A 73 -2.32 -0.40 3.96
C LYS A 73 -2.31 0.39 5.27
N GLY A 74 -1.13 0.84 5.69
CA GLY A 74 -0.96 1.77 6.80
C GLY A 74 -0.30 3.08 6.37
N VAL A 75 0.20 3.82 7.35
CA VAL A 75 0.81 5.14 7.15
C VAL A 75 2.17 4.97 6.44
N PRO A 76 2.47 5.76 5.39
CA PRO A 76 3.76 5.70 4.73
C PRO A 76 4.87 6.24 5.63
N LEU A 77 6.01 5.56 5.62
CA LEU A 77 7.25 5.95 6.26
C LEU A 77 8.18 6.50 5.17
N GLY A 78 8.61 7.75 5.32
CA GLY A 78 9.52 8.41 4.36
C GLY A 78 9.33 9.92 4.34
N GLY A 79 10.43 10.64 4.11
CA GLY A 79 10.43 12.09 3.96
C GLY A 79 9.94 12.53 2.57
N LEU A 80 9.64 13.83 2.45
CA LEU A 80 9.30 14.43 1.16
C LEU A 80 10.46 14.27 0.18
N GLY A 81 10.21 13.67 -0.99
CA GLY A 81 11.22 13.45 -2.03
C GLY A 81 12.12 12.23 -1.85
N CYS A 82 12.14 11.57 -0.68
CA CYS A 82 13.01 10.41 -0.42
C CYS A 82 12.44 9.07 -0.92
N GLY A 83 11.17 9.07 -1.35
CA GLY A 83 10.39 7.86 -1.49
C GLY A 83 9.79 7.41 -0.15
N SER A 84 8.91 6.41 -0.20
CA SER A 84 8.25 5.89 1.01
C SER A 84 8.06 4.38 1.00
N ILE A 85 7.99 3.81 2.20
CA ILE A 85 7.65 2.41 2.45
C ILE A 85 6.48 2.41 3.42
N SER A 86 5.40 1.70 3.12
CA SER A 86 4.26 1.59 4.04
C SER A 86 4.30 0.27 4.78
N ARG A 87 4.19 0.35 6.11
CA ARG A 87 3.85 -0.79 6.96
C ARG A 87 2.34 -0.93 6.99
N GLY A 88 1.85 -2.07 6.53
CA GLY A 88 0.45 -2.44 6.51
C GLY A 88 -0.12 -2.62 7.91
N CYS A 89 -1.44 -2.70 7.98
CA CYS A 89 -2.16 -2.83 9.24
C CYS A 89 -1.94 -4.17 9.96
N TYR A 90 -1.41 -5.17 9.26
CA TYR A 90 -1.03 -6.47 9.83
C TYR A 90 0.42 -6.49 10.34
N GLY A 91 1.21 -5.46 10.03
CA GLY A 91 2.64 -5.42 10.38
C GLY A 91 3.58 -5.63 9.20
N ASP A 92 3.08 -6.12 8.06
CA ASP A 92 3.83 -6.34 6.81
C ASP A 92 4.27 -5.04 6.11
N PHE A 93 5.49 -4.99 5.57
CA PHE A 93 5.84 -3.96 4.59
C PHE A 93 5.28 -4.33 3.22
N ASN A 94 4.28 -3.59 2.74
CA ASN A 94 3.44 -4.04 1.61
C ASN A 94 3.27 -3.03 0.47
N ARG A 95 3.77 -1.80 0.61
CA ARG A 95 3.75 -0.77 -0.44
C ARG A 95 5.09 -0.04 -0.47
N TRP A 96 5.69 -0.03 -1.66
CA TRP A 96 7.01 0.54 -1.89
C TRP A 96 6.89 1.63 -2.96
N ALA A 97 7.22 2.85 -2.57
CA ALA A 97 7.29 4.03 -3.42
C ALA A 97 8.72 4.58 -3.42
N LEU A 98 9.69 3.70 -3.62
CA LEU A 98 11.12 4.04 -3.59
C LEU A 98 11.55 4.83 -4.82
N LYS A 99 10.92 4.54 -5.97
CA LYS A 99 11.12 5.30 -7.20
C LYS A 99 9.94 6.25 -7.37
N PRO A 100 10.15 7.57 -7.49
CA PRO A 100 9.07 8.52 -7.70
C PRO A 100 8.17 8.12 -8.88
N GLY A 101 6.87 8.04 -8.63
CA GLY A 101 5.87 7.66 -9.64
C GLY A 101 5.75 6.17 -9.95
N ASP A 102 6.59 5.31 -9.36
CA ASP A 102 6.49 3.85 -9.48
C ASP A 102 6.13 3.25 -8.12
N TYR A 103 5.06 2.46 -8.08
CA TYR A 103 4.57 1.84 -6.85
C TYR A 103 4.56 0.33 -7.03
N SER A 104 5.25 -0.39 -6.15
CA SER A 104 5.14 -1.85 -6.09
C SER A 104 4.40 -2.28 -4.83
N TYR A 105 3.42 -3.16 -5.02
CA TYR A 105 2.61 -3.74 -3.95
C TYR A 105 3.03 -5.19 -3.77
N ARG A 106 3.95 -5.42 -2.83
CA ARG A 106 4.45 -6.75 -2.49
C ARG A 106 4.83 -6.81 -1.03
N ILE A 107 4.64 -7.97 -0.43
CA ILE A 107 5.12 -8.28 0.91
C ILE A 107 6.51 -8.88 0.77
N VAL A 108 7.46 -8.41 1.58
CA VAL A 108 8.77 -9.03 1.77
C VAL A 108 8.72 -9.69 3.14
N ALA A 109 8.74 -11.03 3.17
CA ALA A 109 8.46 -11.80 4.38
C ALA A 109 9.55 -11.63 5.45
N GLU A 110 10.76 -11.28 5.00
CA GLU A 110 11.94 -11.07 5.83
C GLU A 110 11.93 -9.73 6.56
N ASP A 111 11.20 -8.74 6.04
CA ASP A 111 11.11 -7.41 6.63
C ASP A 111 10.08 -7.43 7.76
N GLN A 112 10.51 -7.80 8.96
CA GLN A 112 9.63 -7.93 10.13
C GLN A 112 10.31 -7.50 11.43
N PHE A 113 9.47 -7.17 12.41
CA PHE A 113 9.91 -7.05 13.79
C PHE A 113 9.64 -8.37 14.51
N SER A 114 10.64 -8.86 15.24
CA SER A 114 10.53 -10.06 16.06
C SER A 114 10.77 -9.71 17.53
N LEU A 115 9.93 -10.25 18.41
CA LEU A 115 10.04 -10.08 19.84
C LEU A 115 10.53 -11.38 20.47
N ARG A 116 11.61 -11.30 21.26
CA ARG A 116 12.07 -12.39 22.12
C ARG A 116 11.93 -11.99 23.58
N VAL A 117 11.27 -12.84 24.36
CA VAL A 117 11.07 -12.63 25.81
C VAL A 117 11.57 -13.85 26.57
N GLY A 118 12.32 -13.61 27.63
CA GLY A 118 12.75 -14.63 28.58
C GLY A 118 12.39 -14.20 30.00
N ARG A 119 12.00 -15.16 30.83
CA ARG A 119 11.91 -15.01 32.29
C ARG A 119 12.84 -16.01 32.94
N ASP A 120 13.42 -15.65 34.08
CA ASP A 120 14.33 -16.52 34.82
C ASP A 120 13.69 -17.88 35.10
N GLY A 121 14.44 -18.95 34.85
CA GLY A 121 13.97 -20.32 35.00
C GLY A 121 13.08 -20.85 33.87
N THR A 122 12.78 -20.07 32.82
CA THR A 122 11.98 -20.52 31.66
C THR A 122 12.74 -20.44 30.34
N LYS A 123 12.38 -21.33 29.39
CA LYS A 123 12.92 -21.26 28.03
C LYS A 123 12.40 -19.99 27.34
N PRO A 124 13.27 -19.15 26.76
CA PRO A 124 12.85 -17.93 26.08
C PRO A 124 12.00 -18.25 24.84
N GLN A 125 11.00 -17.43 24.60
CA GLN A 125 10.11 -17.51 23.44
C GLN A 125 10.40 -16.39 22.45
N ALA A 126 10.21 -16.67 21.17
CA ALA A 126 10.34 -15.70 20.10
C ALA A 126 9.10 -15.75 19.21
N ILE A 127 8.59 -14.58 18.84
CA ILE A 127 7.43 -14.41 17.96
C ILE A 127 7.69 -13.29 16.96
N VAL A 128 7.24 -13.48 15.72
CA VAL A 128 7.21 -12.43 14.70
C VAL A 128 5.97 -11.59 14.94
N LEU A 129 6.10 -10.26 14.93
CA LEU A 129 4.99 -9.32 15.18
C LEU A 129 4.18 -9.09 13.90
N ASN A 130 3.62 -10.19 13.39
CA ASN A 130 2.77 -10.28 12.21
C ASN A 130 1.85 -11.50 12.35
N PRO A 131 0.51 -11.33 12.27
CA PRO A 131 -0.42 -12.42 12.44
C PRO A 131 -0.69 -13.23 11.16
N ASN A 132 -0.11 -12.83 10.02
CA ASN A 132 -0.25 -13.53 8.73
C ASN A 132 0.77 -14.67 8.56
#